data_AF-J4UQY1-F1
#
_entry.id   AF-J4UQY1-F1
#
_cell.length_a   1.000
_cell.length_b   1.000
_cell.length_c   1.000
_cell.angle_alpha   90.00
_cell.angle_beta   90.00
_cell.angle_gamma   90.00
#
_symmetry.space_group_name_H-M   'P 1'
#
loop_
_entity.id
_entity.type
_entity.pdbx_description
1 polymer ?
#
loop_
_entity_poly.entity_id
_entity_poly.type
_entity_poly.pdbx_seq_one_letter_code
_entity_poly.pdbx_strand_id
1 'polypeptide(L)'
;MTASFQVIAGIGIGSLFTVLPIPMQASPEKTEDQGLAVGMLVAFRLFGALIGLAIASTAFNSRFGQAIASIGNTISDIPHLNPKDALSFIPGLKGTTMPHETLLAVQGAYTESFRVVFYVLAAFGAVGAMTSLLTKELTIESEEQGKQAFNA
;
A
#
# COMPACT_ATOMS: atom_id res chain seq x y z
N MET A 1 11.58 4.73 19.68
CA MET A 1 10.57 5.62 19.05
C MET A 1 9.84 4.94 17.87
N THR A 2 9.72 3.61 17.86
CA THR A 2 9.20 2.82 16.72
C THR A 2 7.71 2.48 16.83
N ALA A 3 7.15 2.42 18.04
CA ALA A 3 5.77 2.02 18.26
C ALA A 3 4.75 3.08 17.80
N SER A 4 5.06 4.38 17.93
CA SER A 4 4.11 5.47 17.65
C SER A 4 3.63 5.48 16.20
N PHE A 5 4.52 5.21 15.24
CA PHE A 5 4.15 5.13 13.82
C PHE A 5 3.20 3.94 13.55
N GLN A 6 3.50 2.78 14.13
CA GLN A 6 2.68 1.57 13.97
C GLN A 6 1.28 1.76 14.56
N VAL A 7 1.16 2.48 15.67
CA VAL A 7 -0.14 2.81 16.28
C VAL A 7 -0.97 3.68 15.33
N ILE A 8 -0.39 4.76 14.78
CA ILE A 8 -1.10 5.65 13.84
C ILE A 8 -1.53 4.88 12.59
N ALA A 9 -0.63 4.07 12.02
CA ALA A 9 -0.94 3.23 10.86
C ALA A 9 -2.04 2.21 11.18
N GLY A 10 -1.98 1.59 12.36
CA GLY A 10 -2.98 0.61 12.82
C GLY A 10 -4.37 1.22 12.98
N ILE A 11 -4.47 2.43 13.53
CA ILE A 11 -5.74 3.16 13.62
C ILE A 11 -6.29 3.43 12.22
N GLY A 12 -5.48 3.99 11.32
CA GLY A 12 -5.93 4.31 9.96
C GLY A 12 -6.40 3.08 9.18
N ILE A 13 -5.58 2.03 9.14
CA ILE A 13 -5.92 0.79 8.43
C ILE A 13 -7.11 0.11 9.08
N GLY A 14 -7.12 -0.01 10.42
CA GLY A 14 -8.22 -0.64 11.17
C GLY A 14 -9.56 0.03 10.90
N SER A 15 -9.61 1.36 10.98
CA SER A 15 -10.82 2.14 10.69
C SER A 15 -11.31 1.94 9.26
N LEU A 16 -10.43 1.93 8.26
CA LEU A 16 -10.84 1.71 6.86
C LEU A 16 -11.40 0.29 6.63
N PHE A 17 -10.89 -0.71 7.34
CA PHE A 17 -11.39 -2.08 7.22
C PHE A 17 -12.74 -2.28 7.89
N THR A 18 -13.01 -1.60 9.01
CA THR A 18 -14.25 -1.78 9.78
C THR A 18 -15.38 -0.86 9.32
N VAL A 19 -15.08 0.37 8.91
CA VAL A 19 -16.10 1.37 8.59
C VAL A 19 -16.67 1.20 7.18
N LEU A 20 -15.83 0.93 6.17
CA LEU A 20 -16.26 0.82 4.77
C LEU A 20 -17.32 -0.27 4.49
N PRO A 21 -17.30 -1.45 5.14
CA PRO A 21 -18.32 -2.46 4.93
C PRO A 21 -19.73 -2.03 5.38
N ILE A 22 -19.86 -1.09 6.32
CA ILE A 22 -21.16 -0.67 6.87
C ILE A 22 -22.06 -0.04 5.78
N PRO A 23 -21.66 1.07 5.11
CA PRO A 23 -22.48 1.67 4.06
C PRO A 23 -22.58 0.75 2.83
N MET A 24 -21.58 -0.10 2.57
CA MET A 24 -21.65 -1.05 1.45
C MET A 24 -22.74 -2.10 1.68
N GLN A 25 -22.92 -2.59 2.92
CA GLN A 25 -24.02 -3.49 3.26
C GLN A 25 -25.37 -2.79 3.24
N ALA A 26 -25.42 -1.48 3.52
CA ALA A 26 -26.64 -0.69 3.45
C ALA A 26 -27.00 -0.22 2.03
N SER A 27 -26.09 -0.38 1.05
CA SER A 27 -26.30 0.12 -0.32
C SER A 27 -27.36 -0.62 -1.14
N PRO A 28 -27.53 -1.95 -1.04
CA PRO A 28 -28.54 -2.67 -1.81
C PRO A 28 -29.94 -2.47 -1.22
N GLU A 29 -30.95 -2.33 -2.08
CA GLU A 29 -32.36 -2.28 -1.66
C GLU A 29 -32.84 -3.59 -1.05
N LYS A 30 -32.26 -4.72 -1.50
CA LYS A 30 -32.61 -6.05 -1.02
C LYS A 30 -31.54 -6.63 -0.11
N THR A 31 -31.98 -7.27 0.96
CA THR A 31 -31.09 -7.93 1.93
C THR A 31 -30.28 -9.07 1.29
N GLU A 32 -30.80 -9.73 0.24
CA GLU A 32 -30.12 -10.82 -0.47
C GLU A 32 -28.84 -10.38 -1.23
N ASP A 33 -28.75 -9.09 -1.59
CA ASP A 33 -27.64 -8.55 -2.39
C ASP A 33 -26.51 -7.96 -1.53
N GLN A 34 -26.67 -7.92 -0.20
CA GLN A 34 -25.66 -7.38 0.73
C GLN A 34 -24.33 -8.13 0.64
N GLY A 35 -24.39 -9.47 0.54
CA GLY A 35 -23.19 -10.30 0.38
C GLY A 35 -22.45 -10.01 -0.93
N LEU A 36 -23.20 -9.76 -2.01
CA LEU A 36 -22.62 -9.38 -3.30
C LEU A 36 -21.95 -8.00 -3.22
N ALA A 37 -22.60 -7.01 -2.59
CA ALA A 37 -22.04 -5.67 -2.41
C ALA A 37 -20.73 -5.68 -1.61
N VAL A 38 -20.68 -6.41 -0.49
CA VAL A 38 -19.44 -6.59 0.28
C VAL A 38 -18.38 -7.33 -0.55
N GLY A 39 -18.78 -8.34 -1.33
CA GLY A 39 -17.89 -9.04 -2.25
C GLY A 39 -17.22 -8.09 -3.26
N MET A 40 -18.00 -7.15 -3.84
CA MET A 40 -17.46 -6.13 -4.73
C MET A 40 -16.47 -5.20 -4.01
N LEU A 41 -16.79 -4.74 -2.80
CA LEU A 41 -15.87 -3.94 -1.98
C LEU A 41 -14.52 -4.65 -1.79
N VAL A 42 -14.53 -5.93 -1.44
CA VAL A 42 -13.31 -6.73 -1.25
C VAL A 42 -12.55 -6.88 -2.56
N ALA A 43 -13.24 -7.14 -3.68
CA ALA A 43 -12.61 -7.24 -5.00
C ALA A 43 -11.89 -5.94 -5.40
N PHE A 44 -12.55 -4.78 -5.26
CA PHE A 44 -11.93 -3.48 -5.53
C PHE A 44 -10.77 -3.17 -4.58
N ARG A 45 -10.87 -3.57 -3.31
CA ARG A 45 -9.77 -3.42 -2.34
C ARG A 45 -8.53 -4.20 -2.78
N LEU A 46 -8.69 -5.47 -3.16
CA LEU A 46 -7.58 -6.31 -3.62
C LEU A 46 -6.99 -5.79 -4.94
N PHE A 47 -7.85 -5.35 -5.86
CA PHE A 47 -7.42 -4.73 -7.10
C PHE A 47 -6.60 -3.45 -6.86
N GLY A 48 -7.07 -2.58 -5.97
CA GLY A 48 -6.33 -1.39 -5.54
C GLY A 48 -5.00 -1.73 -4.88
N ALA A 49 -4.94 -2.79 -4.07
CA ALA A 49 -3.69 -3.25 -3.45
C ALA A 49 -2.66 -3.70 -4.50
N LEU A 50 -3.09 -4.40 -5.56
CA LEU A 50 -2.23 -4.81 -6.67
C LEU A 50 -1.70 -3.59 -7.45
N ILE A 51 -2.57 -2.62 -7.76
CA ILE A 51 -2.16 -1.38 -8.42
C ILE A 51 -1.16 -0.60 -7.56
N GLY A 52 -1.47 -0.43 -6.27
CA GLY A 52 -0.60 0.27 -5.33
C GLY A 52 0.78 -0.38 -5.23
N LEU A 53 0.82 -1.72 -5.16
CA LEU A 53 2.06 -2.49 -5.16
C LEU A 53 2.86 -2.29 -6.44
N ALA A 54 2.22 -2.34 -7.61
CA ALA A 54 2.88 -2.15 -8.90
C ALA A 54 3.49 -0.75 -9.02
N ILE A 55 2.75 0.30 -8.62
CA ILE A 55 3.24 1.68 -8.64
C ILE A 55 4.39 1.86 -7.65
N ALA A 56 4.24 1.38 -6.42
CA ALA A 56 5.27 1.49 -5.38
C ALA A 56 6.56 0.77 -5.79
N SER A 57 6.46 -0.45 -6.32
CA SER A 57 7.60 -1.23 -6.83
C SER A 57 8.29 -0.50 -7.98
N THR A 58 7.52 0.02 -8.95
CA THR A 58 8.08 0.75 -10.09
C THR A 58 8.76 2.04 -9.66
N ALA A 59 8.13 2.82 -8.78
CA ALA A 59 8.70 4.07 -8.26
C ALA A 59 9.98 3.82 -7.46
N PHE A 60 9.98 2.78 -6.62
CA PHE A 60 11.15 2.36 -5.85
C PHE A 60 12.30 1.96 -6.78
N ASN A 61 12.07 1.04 -7.71
CA ASN A 61 13.11 0.56 -8.62
C ASN A 61 13.68 1.67 -9.50
N SER A 62 12.83 2.59 -9.98
CA SER A 62 13.26 3.75 -10.77
C SER A 62 14.19 4.68 -9.98
N ARG A 63 13.82 4.99 -8.73
CA ARG A 63 14.63 5.87 -7.87
C ARG A 63 15.89 5.19 -7.37
N PHE A 64 15.80 3.90 -7.05
CA PHE A 64 16.95 3.11 -6.64
C PHE A 64 17.98 3.02 -7.75
N GLY A 65 17.55 2.75 -8.99
CA GLY A 65 18.44 2.74 -10.15
C GLY A 65 19.16 4.07 -10.36
N GLN A 66 18.47 5.20 -10.20
CA GLN A 66 19.08 6.53 -10.29
C GLN A 66 20.09 6.78 -9.15
N ALA A 67 19.72 6.44 -7.92
CA ALA A 67 20.55 6.64 -6.74
C ALA A 67 21.83 5.77 -6.78
N ILE A 68 21.72 4.51 -7.18
CA ILE A 68 22.88 3.62 -7.34
C ILE A 68 23.78 4.04 -8.50
N ALA A 69 23.21 4.46 -9.63
CA ALA A 69 24.01 4.97 -10.76
C ALA A 69 24.87 6.19 -10.37
N SER A 70 24.39 7.04 -9.47
CA SER A 70 25.15 8.17 -8.94
C SER A 70 26.36 7.77 -8.07
N ILE A 71 26.34 6.55 -7.51
CA ILE A 71 27.42 5.96 -6.69
C ILE A 71 28.38 5.12 -7.57
N GLY A 72 28.05 4.93 -8.86
CA GLY A 72 28.58 3.91 -9.77
C GLY A 72 30.09 3.88 -10.05
N ASN A 73 30.89 4.87 -9.62
CA ASN A 73 32.35 4.81 -9.74
C ASN A 73 33.03 3.96 -8.64
N THR A 74 32.35 3.67 -7.52
CA THR A 74 32.92 2.89 -6.39
C THR A 74 32.44 1.44 -6.37
N ILE A 75 31.39 1.11 -7.12
CA ILE A 75 30.68 -0.19 -7.08
C ILE A 75 31.01 -1.07 -8.30
N SER A 76 31.89 -0.62 -9.21
CA SER A 76 32.22 -1.31 -10.47
C SER A 76 32.79 -2.73 -10.31
N ASP A 77 33.20 -3.13 -9.10
CA ASP A 77 33.74 -4.45 -8.79
C ASP A 77 32.69 -5.51 -8.43
N ILE A 78 31.39 -5.20 -8.38
CA ILE A 78 30.35 -6.21 -8.15
C ILE A 78 29.81 -6.71 -9.49
N PRO A 79 30.21 -7.92 -9.96
CA PRO A 79 29.71 -8.46 -11.21
C PRO A 79 28.24 -8.85 -11.03
N HIS A 80 27.43 -8.69 -12.08
CA HIS A 80 26.01 -9.10 -12.16
C HIS A 80 24.95 -8.15 -11.57
N LEU A 81 25.28 -6.88 -11.34
CA LEU A 81 24.27 -5.90 -10.93
C LEU A 81 23.38 -5.48 -12.09
N ASN A 82 22.14 -5.95 -12.08
CA ASN A 82 21.08 -5.33 -12.84
C ASN A 82 20.46 -4.22 -11.97
N PRO A 83 20.57 -2.92 -12.33
CA PRO A 83 20.02 -1.80 -11.54
C PRO A 83 18.50 -1.88 -11.31
N LYS A 84 17.83 -2.80 -12.03
CA LYS A 84 16.39 -3.04 -11.97
C LYS A 84 15.96 -3.92 -10.79
N ASP A 85 16.87 -4.67 -10.17
CA ASP A 85 16.57 -5.60 -9.09
C ASP A 85 17.27 -5.21 -7.79
N ALA A 86 16.80 -4.12 -7.17
CA ALA A 86 17.31 -3.63 -5.89
C ALA A 86 17.41 -4.76 -4.83
N LEU A 87 16.40 -5.62 -4.75
CA LEU A 87 16.34 -6.71 -3.78
C LEU A 87 17.41 -7.80 -4.03
N SER A 88 17.89 -7.97 -5.26
CA SER A 88 18.98 -8.91 -5.58
C SER A 88 20.34 -8.41 -5.08
N PHE A 89 20.42 -7.14 -4.69
CA PHE A 89 21.63 -6.52 -4.16
C PHE A 89 21.92 -6.93 -2.70
N ILE A 90 20.88 -7.20 -1.90
CA ILE A 90 21.00 -7.47 -0.45
C ILE A 90 21.78 -8.77 -0.16
N PRO A 91 21.54 -9.91 -0.86
CA PRO A 91 22.32 -11.13 -0.65
C PRO A 91 23.78 -10.97 -1.08
N GLY A 92 24.05 -10.24 -2.17
CA GLY A 92 25.40 -9.98 -2.68
C GLY A 92 26.27 -9.16 -1.72
N LEU A 93 25.66 -8.18 -1.04
CA LEU A 93 26.32 -7.36 -0.02
C LEU A 93 26.67 -8.16 1.26
N LYS A 94 25.92 -9.21 1.58
CA LYS A 94 26.14 -9.99 2.81
C LYS A 94 27.46 -10.77 2.81
N GLY A 95 28.01 -11.04 1.62
CA GLY A 95 29.28 -11.77 1.44
C GLY A 95 30.49 -10.89 1.11
N THR A 96 30.31 -9.59 0.84
CA THR A 96 31.40 -8.69 0.44
C THR A 96 31.76 -7.73 1.57
N THR A 97 33.04 -7.73 1.96
CA THR A 97 33.58 -6.75 2.92
C THR A 97 33.79 -5.42 2.19
N MET A 98 32.78 -4.55 2.24
CA MET A 98 32.84 -3.23 1.61
C MET A 98 33.35 -2.15 2.58
N PRO A 99 34.00 -1.10 2.07
CA PRO A 99 34.29 0.09 2.86
C PRO A 99 33.01 0.67 3.49
N HIS A 100 33.12 1.12 4.73
CA HIS A 100 31.98 1.63 5.50
C HIS A 100 31.26 2.80 4.79
N GLU A 101 32.02 3.63 4.07
CA GLU A 101 31.52 4.74 3.28
C GLU A 101 30.58 4.30 2.14
N THR A 102 30.95 3.25 1.40
CA THR A 102 30.13 2.67 0.33
C THR A 102 28.84 2.07 0.87
N LEU A 103 28.90 1.42 2.05
CA LEU A 103 27.73 0.84 2.71
C LEU A 103 26.73 1.94 3.12
N LEU A 104 27.22 3.05 3.68
CA LEU A 104 26.38 4.21 4.02
C LEU A 104 25.76 4.85 2.78
N ALA A 105 26.50 4.97 1.68
CA ALA A 105 25.97 5.49 0.42
C ALA A 105 24.84 4.62 -0.14
N VAL A 106 25.01 3.29 -0.11
CA VAL A 106 23.97 2.33 -0.52
C VAL A 106 22.76 2.43 0.40
N GLN A 107 22.95 2.50 1.72
CA GLN A 107 21.85 2.67 2.68
C GLN A 107 21.08 3.98 2.43
N GLY A 108 21.79 5.05 2.07
CA GLY A 108 21.20 6.32 1.64
C GLY A 108 20.33 6.15 0.40
N ALA A 109 20.81 5.44 -0.62
CA ALA A 109 20.05 5.15 -1.84
C ALA A 109 18.75 4.37 -1.55
N TYR A 110 18.79 3.38 -0.66
CA TYR A 110 17.59 2.68 -0.19
C TYR A 110 16.62 3.62 0.53
N THR A 111 17.14 4.45 1.43
CA THR A 111 16.33 5.36 2.25
C THR A 111 15.58 6.37 1.37
N GLU A 112 16.26 6.98 0.40
CA GLU A 112 15.62 7.91 -0.55
C GLU A 112 14.58 7.21 -1.42
N SER A 113 14.86 5.97 -1.85
CA SER A 113 13.92 5.19 -2.66
C SER A 113 12.64 4.85 -1.87
N PHE A 114 12.76 4.44 -0.60
CA PHE A 114 11.60 4.21 0.27
C PHE A 114 10.83 5.50 0.56
N ARG A 115 11.51 6.64 0.70
CA ARG A 115 10.85 7.93 0.91
C ARG A 115 9.92 8.28 -0.25
N VAL A 116 10.33 8.01 -1.49
CA VAL A 116 9.45 8.21 -2.67
C VAL A 116 8.22 7.32 -2.60
N VAL A 117 8.34 6.07 -2.14
CA VAL A 117 7.18 5.19 -1.95
C VAL A 117 6.20 5.78 -0.94
N PHE A 118 6.69 6.31 0.19
CA PHE A 118 5.82 6.97 1.17
C PHE A 118 5.13 8.22 0.61
N TYR A 119 5.80 9.01 -0.23
CA TYR A 119 5.15 10.15 -0.89
C TYR A 119 4.06 9.73 -1.86
N VAL A 120 4.27 8.66 -2.63
CA VAL A 120 3.25 8.10 -3.51
C VAL A 120 2.04 7.61 -2.69
N LEU A 121 2.28 6.84 -1.62
CA LEU A 121 1.22 6.37 -0.73
C LEU A 121 0.45 7.52 -0.07
N ALA A 122 1.14 8.57 0.37
CA ALA A 122 0.51 9.76 0.93
C ALA A 122 -0.36 10.49 -0.09
N ALA A 123 0.09 10.60 -1.35
CA ALA A 123 -0.69 11.22 -2.42
C ALA A 123 -1.98 10.42 -2.71
N PHE A 124 -1.89 9.09 -2.83
CA PHE A 124 -3.07 8.23 -2.98
C PHE A 124 -4.00 8.31 -1.76
N GLY A 125 -3.45 8.39 -0.55
CA GLY A 125 -4.22 8.59 0.68
C GLY A 125 -4.98 9.92 0.67
N ALA A 126 -4.35 11.01 0.23
CA ALA A 126 -4.98 12.32 0.12
C ALA A 126 -6.11 12.32 -0.94
N VAL A 127 -5.89 11.69 -2.10
CA VAL A 127 -6.93 11.53 -3.12
C VAL A 127 -8.10 10.69 -2.60
N GLY A 128 -7.81 9.61 -1.87
CA GLY A 128 -8.82 8.78 -1.22
C GLY A 128 -9.64 9.57 -0.20
N ALA A 129 -8.98 10.38 0.64
CA ALA A 129 -9.65 11.25 1.61
C ALA A 129 -10.52 12.31 0.92
N MET A 130 -10.04 12.95 -0.15
CA MET A 130 -10.83 13.90 -0.93
C MET A 130 -12.05 13.24 -1.56
N THR A 131 -11.89 12.06 -2.15
CA THR A 131 -12.99 11.32 -2.77
C THR A 131 -14.02 10.88 -1.72
N SER A 132 -13.59 10.58 -0.50
CA SER A 132 -14.49 10.21 0.59
C SER A 132 -15.48 11.31 0.97
N LEU A 133 -15.17 12.59 0.73
CA LEU A 133 -16.08 13.70 0.99
C LEU A 133 -17.27 13.74 0.02
N LEU A 134 -17.17 13.03 -1.12
CA LEU A 134 -18.23 12.91 -2.12
C LEU A 134 -19.12 11.68 -1.87
N THR A 135 -18.78 10.84 -0.89
CA THR A 135 -19.56 9.65 -0.57
C THR A 135 -20.90 10.05 0.04
N LYS A 136 -21.99 9.53 -0.55
CA LYS A 136 -23.35 9.79 -0.08
C LYS A 136 -23.61 9.06 1.24
N GLU A 137 -24.34 9.71 2.14
CA GLU A 137 -24.88 9.08 3.34
C GLU A 137 -25.96 8.05 2.95
N LEU A 138 -25.81 6.84 3.47
CA LEU A 138 -26.75 5.74 3.30
C LEU A 138 -27.38 5.44 4.66
N THR A 139 -28.71 5.39 4.72
CA THR A 139 -29.40 5.02 5.95
C THR A 139 -29.27 3.51 6.16
N ILE A 140 -29.05 3.11 7.42
CA ILE A 140 -28.94 1.69 7.80
C ILE A 140 -30.32 1.10 8.12
N GLU A 141 -31.34 1.94 8.31
CA GLU A 141 -32.72 1.52 8.51
C GLU A 141 -33.32 0.99 7.21
N SER A 142 -33.62 -0.31 7.20
CA SER A 142 -34.34 -0.97 6.12
C SER A 142 -35.57 -1.67 6.70
N GLU A 143 -36.74 -1.40 6.12
CA GLU A 143 -37.99 -2.11 6.42
C GLU A 143 -38.06 -3.49 5.71
N GLU A 144 -37.07 -3.81 4.88
CA GLU A 144 -37.03 -5.04 4.09
C GLU A 144 -36.71 -6.24 4.99
N GLN A 145 -37.72 -7.07 5.23
CA GLN A 145 -37.58 -8.31 5.96
C GLN A 145 -36.92 -9.37 5.06
N GLY A 146 -35.67 -9.73 5.37
CA GLY A 146 -34.98 -10.82 4.68
C GLY A 146 -35.77 -12.14 4.77
N LYS A 147 -35.49 -13.10 3.87
CA LYS A 147 -36.20 -14.40 3.79
C LYS A 147 -36.17 -15.25 5.07
N GLN A 148 -35.37 -14.87 6.06
CA GLN A 148 -35.27 -15.50 7.38
C GLN A 148 -36.07 -14.78 8.47
N ALA A 149 -36.76 -13.69 8.15
CA ALA A 149 -37.62 -12.98 9.08
C ALA A 149 -38.78 -13.90 9.47
N PHE A 150 -38.90 -14.13 10.78
CA PHE A 150 -39.96 -14.94 11.35
C PHE A 150 -41.27 -14.16 11.32
N ASN A 151 -42.15 -14.54 10.39
CA ASN A 151 -43.53 -14.07 10.36
C ASN A 151 -44.34 -14.91 11.36
N ALA A 152 -44.64 -14.33 12.52
CA ALA A 152 -45.50 -14.92 13.56
C ALA A 152 -46.98 -14.74 13.23
#